data_AF-A0A956T5G2-F1
#
_entry.id   AF-A0A956T5G2-F1
#
_cell.length_a   1.000
_cell.length_b   1.000
_cell.length_c   1.000
_cell.angle_alpha   90.00
_cell.angle_beta   90.00
_cell.angle_gamma   90.00
#
_symmetry.space_group_name_H-M   'P 1'
#
loop_
_entity.id
_entity.type
_entity.pdbx_description
1 polymer ?
#
loop_
_entity_poly.entity_id
_entity_poly.type
_entity_poly.pdbx_seq_one_letter_code
_entity_poly.pdbx_strand_id
1 'polypeptide(L)'
;MPACLRTLLAILLLAGSAPAQFLSDHLAHPERNISYVDSCARFWMPTWDPVQGGFYTNIDRTGQVISAWGRNKNLLTQTRNAYGLVRAFQLTGEQSYLDRAHEALVWMLAHAWDAANGGGWVSSLGENGLPTSPNDSRSAFDAHYALLG
;
A
#
# COMPACT_ATOMS: atom_id res chain seq x y z
N MET A 1 -42.72 -27.69 -42.95
CA MET A 1 -41.90 -26.55 -42.47
C MET A 1 -40.54 -26.61 -43.15
N PRO A 2 -40.07 -25.55 -43.83
CA PRO A 2 -38.99 -25.67 -44.81
C PRO A 2 -37.62 -25.79 -44.12
N ALA A 3 -36.74 -26.60 -44.71
CA ALA A 3 -35.42 -26.95 -44.19
C ALA A 3 -34.54 -25.73 -43.84
N CYS A 4 -34.76 -24.57 -44.48
CA CYS A 4 -34.03 -23.33 -44.21
C CYS A 4 -34.16 -22.81 -42.77
N LEU A 5 -35.28 -23.06 -42.08
CA LEU A 5 -35.47 -22.57 -40.70
C LEU A 5 -34.70 -23.41 -39.67
N ARG A 6 -34.43 -24.69 -39.97
CA ARG A 6 -33.63 -25.57 -39.10
C ARG A 6 -32.13 -25.27 -39.20
N THR A 7 -31.65 -24.86 -40.38
CA THR A 7 -30.24 -24.53 -40.58
C THR A 7 -29.87 -23.18 -39.95
N LEU A 8 -30.78 -22.19 -39.95
CA LEU A 8 -30.54 -20.90 -39.27
C LEU A 8 -30.47 -21.03 -37.75
N LEU A 9 -31.29 -21.91 -37.15
CA LEU A 9 -31.29 -22.11 -35.69
C LEU A 9 -30.00 -22.79 -35.18
N ALA A 10 -29.37 -23.62 -36.01
CA ALA A 10 -28.12 -24.31 -35.67
C ALA A 10 -26.90 -23.37 -35.67
N ILE A 11 -26.89 -22.34 -36.53
CA ILE A 11 -25.79 -21.35 -36.60
C ILE A 11 -25.85 -20.39 -35.40
N LEU A 12 -27.06 -20.06 -34.92
CA LEU A 12 -27.27 -19.19 -33.75
C LEU A 12 -26.93 -19.86 -32.41
N LEU A 13 -26.89 -21.19 -32.33
CA LEU A 13 -26.52 -21.94 -31.12
C LEU A 13 -25.00 -22.14 -30.97
N LEU A 14 -24.20 -21.88 -31.99
CA LEU A 14 -22.73 -22.00 -31.97
C LEU A 14 -22.02 -20.68 -31.65
N ALA A 15 -22.74 -19.56 -31.62
CA ALA A 15 -22.21 -18.25 -31.23
C ALA A 15 -22.37 -18.00 -29.72
N GLY A 16 -22.15 -19.04 -28.90
CA GLY A 16 -21.92 -18.84 -27.48
C GLY A 16 -20.62 -18.07 -27.32
N SER A 17 -20.72 -16.75 -27.16
CA SER A 17 -19.59 -15.94 -26.74
C SER A 17 -19.19 -16.44 -25.36
N ALA A 18 -18.12 -17.25 -25.29
CA ALA A 18 -17.42 -17.43 -24.03
C ALA A 18 -17.11 -16.01 -23.54
N PRO A 19 -17.53 -15.61 -22.32
CA PRO A 19 -17.15 -14.31 -21.81
C PRO A 19 -15.62 -14.29 -21.84
N ALA A 20 -15.04 -13.29 -22.50
CA ALA A 20 -13.60 -13.09 -22.46
C ALA A 20 -13.22 -12.86 -21.00
N GLN A 21 -12.79 -13.92 -20.32
CA GLN A 21 -12.32 -13.84 -18.96
C GLN A 21 -10.95 -13.19 -19.06
N PHE A 22 -10.89 -11.88 -18.85
CA PHE A 22 -9.64 -11.15 -18.72
C PHE A 22 -8.93 -11.63 -17.44
N LEU A 23 -8.25 -12.77 -17.55
CA LEU A 23 -7.38 -13.27 -16.50
C LEU A 23 -6.12 -12.41 -16.54
N SER A 24 -5.88 -11.63 -15.50
CA SER A 24 -4.64 -10.84 -15.42
C SER A 24 -3.43 -11.78 -15.52
N ASP A 25 -2.32 -11.31 -16.10
CA ASP A 25 -1.08 -12.08 -16.21
C ASP A 25 -0.62 -12.62 -14.85
N HIS A 26 -0.86 -11.88 -13.77
CA HIS A 26 -0.53 -12.27 -12.40
C HIS A 26 -1.45 -13.34 -11.81
N LEU A 27 -2.66 -13.52 -12.35
CA LEU A 27 -3.54 -14.64 -11.98
C LEU A 27 -3.20 -15.91 -12.76
N ALA A 28 -2.76 -15.76 -14.02
CA ALA A 28 -2.25 -16.88 -14.82
C ALA A 28 -0.88 -17.37 -14.30
N HIS A 29 -0.07 -16.44 -13.76
CA HIS A 29 1.30 -16.66 -13.32
C HIS A 29 1.56 -16.03 -11.94
N PRO A 30 0.97 -16.58 -10.85
CA PRO A 30 1.04 -16.00 -9.51
C PRO A 30 2.47 -15.90 -8.95
N GLU A 31 3.40 -16.72 -9.42
CA GLU A 31 4.82 -16.66 -9.06
C GLU A 31 5.48 -15.33 -9.43
N ARG A 32 4.97 -14.64 -10.46
CA ARG A 32 5.45 -13.30 -10.86
C ARG A 32 5.17 -12.25 -9.80
N ASN A 33 4.24 -12.50 -8.88
CA ASN A 33 3.98 -11.58 -7.79
C ASN A 33 5.18 -11.45 -6.86
N ILE A 34 6.04 -12.48 -6.72
CA ILE A 34 7.19 -12.43 -5.81
C ILE A 34 8.17 -11.33 -6.24
N SER A 35 8.61 -11.33 -7.51
CA SER A 35 9.51 -10.29 -8.02
C SER A 35 8.85 -8.92 -8.11
N TYR A 36 7.54 -8.88 -8.40
CA TYR A 36 6.78 -7.64 -8.42
C TYR A 36 6.72 -6.99 -7.04
N VAL A 37 6.30 -7.72 -5.99
CA VAL A 37 6.25 -7.15 -4.63
C VAL A 37 7.64 -6.80 -4.11
N ASP A 38 8.67 -7.57 -4.48
CA ASP A 38 10.06 -7.25 -4.13
C ASP A 38 10.45 -5.88 -4.71
N SER A 39 10.17 -5.64 -5.99
CA SER A 39 10.44 -4.35 -6.62
C SER A 39 9.69 -3.18 -5.97
N CYS A 40 8.43 -3.40 -5.56
CA CYS A 40 7.65 -2.41 -4.83
C CYS A 40 8.26 -2.12 -3.45
N ALA A 41 8.68 -3.14 -2.70
CA ALA A 41 9.33 -2.98 -1.41
C ALA A 41 10.65 -2.20 -1.54
N ARG A 42 11.50 -2.59 -2.49
CA ARG A 42 12.79 -1.93 -2.78
C ARG A 42 12.64 -0.45 -3.13
N PHE A 43 11.54 -0.07 -3.78
CA PHE A 43 11.24 1.32 -4.08
C PHE A 43 11.01 2.17 -2.81
N TRP A 44 10.34 1.61 -1.80
CA TRP A 44 10.01 2.31 -0.55
C TRP A 44 11.13 2.27 0.50
N MET A 45 11.95 1.22 0.53
CA MET A 45 13.07 1.10 1.48
C MET A 45 13.96 2.35 1.61
N PRO A 46 14.41 3.02 0.52
CA PRO A 46 15.28 4.18 0.62
C PRO A 46 14.57 5.47 1.06
N THR A 47 13.24 5.47 1.20
CA THR A 47 12.47 6.66 1.60
C THR A 47 12.36 6.81 3.12
N TRP A 48 12.95 5.89 3.87
CA TRP A 48 13.10 6.01 5.32
C TRP A 48 14.09 7.11 5.68
N ASP A 49 13.77 7.90 6.70
CA ASP A 49 14.66 8.90 7.26
C ASP A 49 15.69 8.25 8.22
N PRO A 50 16.99 8.19 7.86
CA PRO A 50 18.00 7.55 8.71
C PRO A 50 18.35 8.37 9.96
N VAL A 51 17.91 9.63 10.07
CA VAL A 51 18.22 10.52 11.19
C VAL A 51 17.07 10.55 12.20
N GLN A 52 15.84 10.78 11.73
CA GLN A 52 14.67 10.95 12.62
C GLN A 52 13.73 9.72 12.62
N GLY A 53 14.00 8.70 11.81
CA GLY A 53 13.11 7.57 11.60
C GLY A 53 11.82 7.95 10.86
N GLY A 54 11.03 6.96 10.43
CA GLY A 54 9.80 7.18 9.69
C GLY A 54 10.04 7.45 8.20
N PHE A 55 9.07 7.05 7.38
CA PHE A 55 9.09 7.26 5.93
C PHE A 55 8.65 8.67 5.53
N TYR A 56 9.33 9.24 4.55
CA TYR A 56 8.86 10.44 3.86
C TYR A 56 7.63 10.13 3.00
N THR A 57 6.67 11.06 2.99
CA THR A 57 5.47 10.95 2.14
C THR A 57 5.69 11.54 0.76
N ASN A 58 6.44 12.65 0.67
CA ASN A 58 6.69 13.36 -0.57
C ASN A 58 7.87 12.73 -1.33
N ILE A 59 7.56 11.78 -2.22
CA ILE A 59 8.55 11.10 -3.06
C ILE A 59 8.17 11.19 -4.53
N ASP A 60 9.17 11.22 -5.41
CA ASP A 60 8.96 11.25 -6.85
C ASP A 60 8.81 9.84 -7.45
N ARG A 61 8.55 9.79 -8.76
CA ARG A 61 8.39 8.54 -9.54
C ARG A 61 9.63 7.64 -9.56
N THR A 62 10.78 8.13 -9.09
CA THR A 62 12.04 7.39 -9.01
C THR A 62 12.40 6.99 -7.57
N GLY A 63 11.53 7.30 -6.60
CA GLY A 63 11.73 7.00 -5.18
C GLY A 63 12.62 8.02 -4.47
N GLN A 64 12.87 9.19 -5.07
CA GLN A 64 13.64 10.25 -4.43
C GLN A 64 12.73 11.18 -3.64
N VAL A 65 13.22 11.64 -2.49
CA VAL A 65 12.47 12.55 -1.60
C VAL A 65 12.37 13.94 -2.23
N ILE A 66 11.16 14.47 -2.32
CA ILE A 66 10.89 15.82 -2.83
C ILE A 66 10.97 16.83 -1.68
N SER A 67 12.16 17.38 -1.44
CA SER A 67 12.39 18.33 -0.35
C SER A 67 11.67 19.68 -0.54
N ALA A 68 11.41 20.09 -1.79
CA ALA A 68 10.75 21.35 -2.12
C ALA A 68 9.29 21.44 -1.61
N TRP A 69 8.64 20.30 -1.35
CA TRP A 69 7.27 20.24 -0.79
C TRP A 69 7.28 19.96 0.72
N GLY A 70 8.45 19.99 1.34
CA GLY A 70 8.68 19.65 2.73
C GLY A 70 8.95 18.17 2.94
N ARG A 71 9.56 17.87 4.08
CA ARG A 71 9.96 16.52 4.53
C ARG A 71 9.04 15.98 5.62
N ASN A 72 7.79 16.44 5.61
CA ASN A 72 6.77 15.99 6.55
C ASN A 72 6.47 14.51 6.34
N LYS A 73 6.01 13.88 7.42
CA LYS A 73 5.67 12.47 7.51
C LYS A 73 4.18 12.35 7.78
N ASN A 74 3.61 11.24 7.33
CA ASN A 74 2.20 10.96 7.52
C ASN A 74 2.02 9.56 8.12
N LEU A 75 1.09 9.43 9.06
CA LEU A 75 0.73 8.15 9.67
C LEU A 75 0.37 7.11 8.63
N LEU A 76 -0.42 7.47 7.61
CA LEU A 76 -0.83 6.55 6.55
C LEU A 76 0.35 6.04 5.74
N THR A 77 1.38 6.86 5.54
CA THR A 77 2.61 6.41 4.88
C THR A 77 3.31 5.35 5.73
N GLN A 78 3.37 5.55 7.05
CA GLN A 78 4.00 4.56 7.95
C GLN A 78 3.24 3.23 7.92
N THR A 79 1.92 3.25 8.11
CA THR A 79 1.10 2.04 8.18
C THR A 79 1.05 1.30 6.85
N ARG A 80 0.89 2.01 5.73
CA ARG A 80 0.81 1.39 4.40
C ARG A 80 2.14 0.81 3.96
N ASN A 81 3.25 1.48 4.28
CA ASN A 81 4.57 0.92 4.00
C ASN A 81 4.85 -0.29 4.88
N ALA A 82 4.54 -0.24 6.17
CA ALA A 82 4.67 -1.40 7.05
C ALA A 82 3.86 -2.60 6.52
N TYR A 83 2.59 -2.39 6.17
CA TYR A 83 1.74 -3.42 5.56
C TYR A 83 2.36 -4.01 4.29
N GLY A 84 2.78 -3.14 3.35
CA GLY A 84 3.38 -3.58 2.09
C GLY A 84 4.69 -4.36 2.28
N LEU A 85 5.54 -3.90 3.19
CA LEU A 85 6.81 -4.54 3.52
C LEU A 85 6.61 -5.90 4.21
N VAL A 86 5.63 -6.03 5.11
CA VAL A 86 5.28 -7.33 5.70
C VAL A 86 4.80 -8.31 4.62
N ARG A 87 4.00 -7.85 3.65
CA ARG A 87 3.57 -8.69 2.50
C ARG A 87 4.74 -9.08 1.61
N ALA A 88 5.70 -8.19 1.39
CA ALA A 88 6.91 -8.50 0.67
C ALA A 88 7.74 -9.56 1.42
N PHE A 89 7.99 -9.37 2.72
CA PHE A 89 8.66 -10.37 3.57
C PHE A 89 7.99 -11.75 3.49
N GLN A 90 6.66 -11.81 3.56
CA GLN A 90 5.91 -13.08 3.47
C GLN A 90 6.13 -13.83 2.14
N LEU A 91 6.39 -13.10 1.05
CA LEU A 91 6.57 -13.68 -0.28
C LEU A 91 8.04 -13.92 -0.65
N THR A 92 8.96 -13.10 -0.15
CA THR A 92 10.38 -13.15 -0.51
C THR A 92 11.27 -13.80 0.56
N GLY A 93 10.84 -13.77 1.82
CA GLY A 93 11.68 -14.13 2.98
C GLY A 93 12.75 -13.08 3.32
N GLU A 94 12.75 -11.91 2.68
CA GLU A 94 13.75 -10.88 2.88
C GLU A 94 13.55 -10.15 4.21
N GLN A 95 14.40 -10.47 5.20
CA GLN A 95 14.27 -10.04 6.58
C GLN A 95 14.28 -8.51 6.73
N SER A 96 15.04 -7.80 5.89
CA SER A 96 15.11 -6.34 5.98
C SER A 96 13.76 -5.64 5.78
N TYR A 97 12.81 -6.27 5.08
CA TYR A 97 11.45 -5.75 4.95
C TYR A 97 10.66 -5.86 6.25
N LEU A 98 10.77 -6.97 6.98
CA LEU A 98 10.11 -7.14 8.27
C LEU A 98 10.67 -6.16 9.31
N ASP A 99 11.99 -6.03 9.36
CA ASP A 99 12.67 -5.14 10.30
C ASP A 99 12.25 -3.69 10.07
N ARG A 100 12.23 -3.25 8.80
CA ARG A 100 11.79 -1.91 8.44
C ARG A 100 10.30 -1.67 8.74
N ALA A 101 9.45 -2.66 8.52
CA ALA A 101 8.03 -2.56 8.86
C ALA A 101 7.84 -2.38 10.37
N HIS A 102 8.56 -3.16 11.17
CA HIS A 102 8.55 -3.05 12.63
C HIS A 102 9.01 -1.66 13.08
N GLU A 103 10.12 -1.14 12.54
CA GLU A 103 10.61 0.21 12.84
C GLU A 103 9.56 1.29 12.50
N ALA A 104 8.84 1.16 11.39
CA ALA A 104 7.81 2.10 10.99
C ALA A 104 6.61 2.12 11.97
N LEU A 105 6.19 0.95 12.46
CA LEU A 105 5.09 0.85 13.43
C LEU A 105 5.50 1.36 14.82
N VAL A 106 6.73 1.06 15.25
CA VAL A 106 7.28 1.61 16.49
C VAL A 106 7.37 3.13 16.41
N TRP A 107 7.87 3.67 15.30
CA TRP A 107 7.93 5.11 15.07
C TRP A 107 6.52 5.72 15.06
N MET A 108 5.56 5.10 14.37
CA MET A 108 4.18 5.57 14.36
C MET A 108 3.58 5.60 15.77
N LEU A 109 3.76 4.54 16.57
CA LEU A 109 3.24 4.48 17.92
C LEU A 109 3.87 5.57 18.82
N ALA A 110 5.17 5.82 18.67
CA ALA A 110 5.88 6.82 19.46
C ALA A 110 5.48 8.27 19.12
N HIS A 111 5.17 8.54 17.86
CA HIS A 111 5.03 9.91 17.36
C HIS A 111 3.59 10.31 17.01
N ALA A 112 2.77 9.38 16.54
CA ALA A 112 1.43 9.65 16.04
C ALA A 112 0.31 9.32 17.04
N TRP A 113 0.59 8.52 18.07
CA TRP A 113 -0.41 8.24 19.11
C TRP A 113 -0.52 9.41 20.08
N ASP A 114 -1.72 10.01 20.16
CA ASP A 114 -1.98 11.15 21.03
C ASP A 114 -2.52 10.70 22.40
N ALA A 115 -1.64 10.17 23.24
CA ALA A 115 -2.00 9.77 24.60
C ALA A 115 -2.47 10.96 25.47
N ALA A 116 -2.05 12.19 25.15
CA ALA A 116 -2.32 13.37 25.97
C ALA A 116 -3.77 13.86 25.87
N ASN A 117 -4.42 13.68 24.70
CA ASN A 117 -5.79 14.15 24.46
C ASN A 117 -6.83 13.02 24.43
N GLY A 118 -6.62 11.97 25.22
CA GLY A 118 -7.57 10.86 25.34
C GLY A 118 -7.43 9.77 24.28
N GLY A 119 -6.33 9.77 23.53
CA GLY A 119 -6.02 8.77 22.51
C GLY A 119 -6.42 9.18 21.10
N GLY A 120 -6.11 8.31 20.15
CA GLY A 120 -6.31 8.54 18.72
C GLY A 120 -5.03 8.91 18.00
N TRP A 121 -5.15 9.02 16.68
CA TRP A 121 -4.01 9.05 15.77
C TRP A 121 -3.89 10.41 15.09
N VAL A 122 -2.73 11.06 15.27
CA VAL A 122 -2.35 12.26 14.53
C VAL A 122 -1.90 11.84 13.14
N SER A 123 -2.53 12.38 12.09
CA SER A 123 -2.21 11.99 10.72
C SER A 123 -0.95 12.67 10.18
N SER A 124 -0.72 13.94 10.53
CA SER A 124 0.35 14.77 9.95
C SER A 124 1.44 15.13 10.96
N LEU A 125 2.67 14.76 10.64
CA LEU A 125 3.83 14.93 11.48
C LEU A 125 4.94 15.67 10.72
N GLY A 126 5.71 16.49 11.44
CA GLY A 126 6.92 17.08 10.92
C GLY A 126 8.00 16.02 10.68
N GLU A 127 9.10 16.42 10.05
CA GLU A 127 10.27 15.54 9.89
C GLU A 127 10.80 15.03 11.25
N ASN A 128 10.68 15.85 12.29
CA ASN A 128 11.05 15.52 13.68
C ASN A 128 10.04 14.62 14.41
N GLY A 129 8.97 14.19 13.74
CA GLY A 129 7.92 13.36 14.35
C GLY A 129 7.01 14.10 15.33
N LEU A 130 7.00 15.44 15.35
CA LEU A 130 6.01 16.21 16.12
C LEU A 130 4.75 16.48 15.28
N PRO A 131 3.55 16.43 15.86
CA PRO A 131 2.31 16.83 15.19
C PRO A 131 2.41 18.22 14.56
N THR A 132 2.07 18.35 13.27
CA THR A 132 1.96 19.68 12.63
C THR A 132 0.63 20.36 12.95
N SER A 133 -0.39 19.56 13.24
CA SER A 133 -1.74 20.02 13.56
C SER A 133 -2.25 19.28 14.81
N PRO A 134 -1.70 19.58 16.01
CA PRO A 134 -2.02 18.82 17.22
C PRO A 134 -3.50 18.88 17.61
N ASN A 135 -4.23 19.92 17.20
CA ASN A 135 -5.64 20.12 17.58
C ASN A 135 -6.64 19.57 16.55
N ASP A 136 -6.18 18.94 15.46
CA ASP A 136 -7.07 18.36 14.46
C ASP A 136 -7.86 17.18 15.03
N SER A 137 -9.08 16.98 14.51
CA SER A 137 -9.91 15.86 14.92
C SER A 137 -9.24 14.51 14.57
N ARG A 138 -9.37 13.55 15.48
CA ARG A 138 -8.90 12.17 15.27
C ARG A 138 -9.94 11.42 14.45
N SER A 139 -9.57 10.95 13.27
CA SER A 139 -10.51 10.31 12.36
C SER A 139 -10.58 8.80 12.60
N ALA A 140 -11.76 8.22 12.40
CA ALA A 140 -11.88 6.76 12.35
C ALA A 140 -11.05 6.17 11.19
N PHE A 141 -10.86 6.92 10.10
CA PHE A 141 -10.05 6.48 8.97
C PHE A 141 -8.60 6.21 9.38
N ASP A 142 -7.97 7.13 10.12
CA ASP A 142 -6.61 6.95 10.62
C ASP A 142 -6.52 5.77 11.59
N ALA A 143 -7.54 5.60 12.44
CA ALA A 143 -7.62 4.45 13.35
C ALA A 143 -7.69 3.11 12.61
N HIS A 144 -8.44 3.02 11.52
CA HIS A 144 -8.50 1.79 10.71
C HIS A 144 -7.15 1.48 10.05
N TYR A 145 -6.44 2.49 9.55
CA TYR A 145 -5.12 2.27 8.96
C TYR A 145 -4.05 1.96 10.00
N ALA A 146 -4.16 2.50 11.21
CA ALA A 146 -3.28 2.13 12.32
C ALA A 146 -3.48 0.66 12.75
N LEU A 147 -4.67 0.10 12.59
CA LEU A 147 -4.93 -1.34 12.80
C LEU A 147 -4.48 -2.23 11.63
N LEU A 148 -4.38 -1.66 10.42
CA LEU A 148 -3.95 -2.39 9.23
C LEU A 148 -2.44 -2.69 9.24
N GLY A 149 -1.65 -1.70 9.66
CA GLY A 149 -0.19 -1.79 9.74
C GLY A 149 0.24 -2.75 10.83
#